data_AF-A0AAD7LZI9-F1
#
_entry.id   AF-A0AAD7LZI9-F1
#
_cell.length_a   1.000
_cell.length_b   1.000
_cell.length_c   1.000
_cell.angle_alpha   90.00
_cell.angle_beta   90.00
_cell.angle_gamma   90.00
#
_symmetry.space_group_name_H-M   'P 1'
#
loop_
_entity.id
_entity.type
_entity.pdbx_description
1 polymer ?
#
loop_
_entity_poly.entity_id
_entity_poly.type
_entity_poly.pdbx_seq_one_letter_code
_entity_poly.pdbx_strand_id
1 'polypeptide(L)'
;MEFSPSDSEQDPLLLSNLKAKGGYGTLPFIVVDTFEKMASIGLMPNMILYLKSEYGLQNARAVNILFLWSSATNFMPIVGAFLCDSFVGRFRMVSYGSITSLLGMILLLLTTIQPRSPCHQVSESCRSPTTFEFLVLYTSFALMSFGSGGVRSSSIALAVDQLSKREKEEGILERFFNWYCLLSAGTTLIAMTFMVYIQDKLGWTVGFGVPVVLMVISVALFFSASPFYIKRKPKTNLFSGYAQVLVASYKNRLLQLPSQVNYELYHNEKEHMTQIPTEKLRFLNKACVIRNPMHDLTPDGRASDPWSL
;
A
#
# COMPACT_ATOMS: atom_id res chain seq x y z
N MET A 1 -5.36 30.37 45.21
CA MET A 1 -4.34 30.59 44.17
C MET A 1 -4.30 29.31 43.35
N GLU A 2 -5.31 29.13 42.51
CA GLU A 2 -5.49 27.97 41.64
C GLU A 2 -4.94 28.33 40.25
N PHE A 3 -4.11 27.46 39.70
CA PHE A 3 -3.55 27.62 38.35
C PHE A 3 -4.10 26.47 37.50
N SER A 4 -4.93 26.83 36.52
CA SER A 4 -5.53 25.95 35.51
C SER A 4 -4.46 25.33 34.60
N PRO A 5 -4.60 24.07 34.16
CA PRO A 5 -3.81 23.57 33.05
C PRO A 5 -4.45 24.00 31.73
N SER A 6 -3.61 24.52 30.84
CA SER A 6 -3.93 24.90 29.48
C SER A 6 -4.26 23.67 28.64
N ASP A 7 -5.55 23.46 28.38
CA ASP A 7 -6.01 22.63 27.27
C ASP A 7 -5.42 23.18 25.97
N SER A 8 -4.66 22.35 25.26
CA SER A 8 -4.23 22.65 23.90
C SER A 8 -5.48 22.75 23.01
N GLU A 9 -5.89 23.98 22.70
CA GLU A 9 -6.98 24.29 21.77
C GLU A 9 -6.79 23.54 20.45
N GLN A 10 -7.56 22.45 20.28
CA GLN A 10 -7.80 21.88 18.98
C GLN A 10 -8.81 22.76 18.24
N ASP A 11 -8.30 23.44 17.22
CA ASP A 11 -8.98 24.43 16.39
C ASP A 11 -10.43 24.01 16.03
N PRO A 12 -11.48 24.68 16.53
CA PRO A 12 -12.89 24.29 16.32
C PRO A 12 -13.31 24.33 14.83
N LEU A 13 -12.56 25.06 14.00
CA LEU A 13 -12.68 25.11 12.54
C LEU A 13 -12.21 23.82 11.84
N LEU A 14 -11.25 23.09 12.41
CA LEU A 14 -10.86 21.76 11.93
C LEU A 14 -11.93 20.72 12.30
N LEU A 15 -12.50 20.82 13.50
CA LEU A 15 -13.55 19.92 13.98
C LEU A 15 -14.84 20.07 13.16
N SER A 16 -15.23 21.30 12.79
CA SER A 16 -16.40 21.56 11.94
C SER A 16 -16.21 21.09 10.49
N ASN A 17 -15.00 21.27 9.93
CA ASN A 17 -14.64 20.76 8.60
C ASN A 17 -14.58 19.23 8.54
N LEU A 18 -14.15 18.56 9.62
CA LEU A 18 -14.22 17.10 9.75
C LEU A 18 -15.67 16.61 9.87
N LYS A 19 -16.54 17.39 10.53
CA LYS A 19 -17.99 17.11 10.63
C LYS A 19 -18.70 17.13 9.26
N ALA A 20 -18.20 17.92 8.29
CA ALA A 20 -18.71 17.98 6.92
C ALA A 20 -18.13 16.91 5.95
N LYS A 21 -16.91 16.40 6.19
CA LYS A 21 -16.20 15.47 5.27
C LYS A 21 -16.42 13.98 5.58
N GLY A 22 -16.74 13.14 4.59
CA GLY A 22 -17.05 11.71 4.77
C GLY A 22 -18.56 11.36 4.78
N GLY A 23 -18.90 10.16 4.29
CA GLY A 23 -20.27 9.66 4.00
C GLY A 23 -20.50 9.38 2.50
N TYR A 24 -21.14 8.24 2.11
CA TYR A 24 -21.33 7.63 0.76
C TYR A 24 -20.13 7.66 -0.23
N GLY A 25 -18.98 8.22 0.16
CA GLY A 25 -17.80 8.50 -0.64
C GLY A 25 -16.72 7.42 -0.60
N THR A 26 -17.08 6.15 -0.39
CA THR A 26 -16.17 5.00 -0.56
C THR A 26 -16.10 4.52 -2.01
N LEU A 27 -17.09 4.89 -2.82
CA LEU A 27 -17.19 4.52 -4.25
C LEU A 27 -15.91 4.82 -5.04
N PRO A 28 -15.32 6.03 -4.99
CA PRO A 28 -14.15 6.32 -5.81
C PRO A 28 -12.90 5.51 -5.41
N PHE A 29 -12.73 5.19 -4.13
CA PHE A 29 -11.59 4.39 -3.65
C PHE A 29 -11.70 2.93 -4.08
N ILE A 30 -12.89 2.36 -3.96
CA ILE A 30 -13.18 1.01 -4.43
C ILE A 30 -12.97 0.95 -5.94
N VAL A 31 -13.39 1.97 -6.69
CA VAL A 31 -13.17 2.05 -8.14
C VAL A 31 -11.67 2.07 -8.51
N VAL A 32 -10.83 2.84 -7.79
CA VAL A 32 -9.37 2.82 -7.97
C VAL A 32 -8.77 1.46 -7.70
N ASP A 33 -9.08 0.86 -6.55
CA ASP A 33 -8.56 -0.47 -6.20
C ASP A 33 -8.99 -1.53 -7.22
N THR A 34 -10.26 -1.49 -7.62
CA THR A 34 -10.88 -2.44 -8.54
C THR A 34 -10.27 -2.34 -9.93
N PHE A 35 -10.13 -1.14 -10.49
CA PHE A 35 -9.54 -0.97 -11.83
C PHE A 35 -8.03 -1.22 -11.84
N GLU A 36 -7.31 -0.86 -10.79
CA GLU A 36 -5.89 -1.25 -10.64
C GLU A 36 -5.74 -2.77 -10.63
N LYS A 37 -6.56 -3.48 -9.85
CA LYS A 37 -6.57 -4.94 -9.82
C LYS A 37 -6.97 -5.55 -11.15
N MET A 38 -8.00 -5.02 -11.80
CA MET A 38 -8.44 -5.49 -13.11
C MET A 38 -7.31 -5.38 -14.13
N ALA A 39 -6.60 -4.26 -14.14
CA ALA A 39 -5.47 -4.04 -15.04
C ALA A 39 -4.29 -4.97 -14.70
N SER A 40 -3.82 -4.96 -13.45
CA SER A 40 -2.64 -5.74 -13.04
C SER A 40 -2.85 -7.25 -13.16
N ILE A 41 -4.03 -7.75 -12.77
CA ILE A 41 -4.36 -9.18 -12.84
C ILE A 41 -4.74 -9.58 -14.27
N GLY A 42 -5.53 -8.77 -14.97
CA GLY A 42 -5.99 -9.09 -16.32
C GLY A 42 -4.89 -9.07 -17.38
N LEU A 43 -3.81 -8.31 -17.17
CA LEU A 43 -2.67 -8.29 -18.09
C LEU A 43 -1.79 -9.54 -17.97
N MET A 44 -1.76 -10.20 -16.81
CA MET A 44 -0.80 -11.27 -16.48
C MET A 44 -0.90 -12.52 -17.38
N PRO A 45 -2.09 -13.12 -17.62
CA PRO A 45 -2.19 -14.45 -18.27
C PRO A 45 -1.65 -14.47 -19.70
N ASN A 46 -1.97 -13.44 -20.48
CA ASN A 46 -1.56 -13.37 -21.89
C ASN A 46 -0.21 -12.67 -22.09
N MET A 47 0.39 -12.11 -21.04
CA MET A 47 1.69 -11.48 -21.15
C MET A 47 2.77 -12.46 -21.64
N ILE A 48 2.63 -13.76 -21.33
CA ILE A 48 3.54 -14.78 -21.85
C ILE A 48 3.49 -14.89 -23.37
N LEU A 49 2.30 -14.77 -23.96
CA LEU A 49 2.11 -14.80 -25.40
C LEU A 49 2.73 -13.56 -26.02
N TYR A 50 2.54 -12.37 -25.43
CA TYR A 50 3.17 -11.12 -25.87
C TYR A 50 4.71 -11.22 -25.87
N LEU A 51 5.30 -11.71 -24.78
CA LEU A 51 6.76 -11.89 -24.67
C LEU A 51 7.30 -12.89 -25.69
N LYS A 52 6.52 -13.90 -26.06
CA LYS A 52 6.94 -14.89 -27.06
C LYS A 52 6.76 -14.39 -28.49
N SER A 53 5.62 -13.78 -28.82
CA SER A 53 5.29 -13.37 -30.18
C SER A 53 6.02 -12.09 -30.59
N GLU A 54 6.08 -11.10 -29.70
CA GLU A 54 6.64 -9.77 -30.01
C GLU A 54 8.12 -9.64 -29.65
N TYR A 55 8.58 -10.32 -28.59
CA TYR A 55 9.98 -10.28 -28.15
C TYR A 55 10.76 -11.55 -28.53
N GLY A 56 10.13 -12.54 -29.17
CA GLY A 56 10.80 -13.78 -29.58
C GLY A 56 11.44 -14.56 -28.41
N LEU A 57 10.97 -14.35 -27.18
CA LEU A 57 11.58 -14.94 -26.00
C LEU A 57 11.29 -16.45 -25.92
N GLN A 58 12.28 -17.22 -25.49
CA GLN A 58 12.07 -18.62 -25.12
C GLN A 58 11.13 -18.73 -23.91
N ASN A 59 10.34 -19.80 -23.86
CA ASN A 59 9.36 -20.06 -22.78
C ASN A 59 9.96 -19.87 -21.37
N ALA A 60 11.12 -20.49 -21.11
CA ALA A 60 11.75 -20.42 -19.79
C ALA A 60 12.11 -18.99 -19.37
N ARG A 61 12.62 -18.18 -20.31
CA ARG A 61 12.99 -16.79 -20.03
C ARG A 61 11.76 -15.90 -19.83
N ALA A 62 10.72 -16.08 -20.64
CA ALA A 62 9.46 -15.36 -20.49
C ALA A 62 8.78 -15.66 -19.13
N VAL A 63 8.71 -16.93 -18.74
CA VAL A 63 8.14 -17.34 -17.44
C VAL A 63 8.91 -16.73 -16.28
N ASN A 64 10.25 -16.72 -16.33
CA ASN A 64 11.07 -16.10 -15.27
C ASN A 64 10.81 -14.60 -15.12
N ILE A 65 10.65 -13.88 -16.23
CA ILE A 65 10.34 -12.44 -16.21
C ILE A 65 8.96 -12.19 -15.55
N LEU A 66 7.95 -12.97 -15.95
CA LEU A 66 6.61 -12.84 -15.38
C LEU A 66 6.56 -13.23 -13.91
N PHE A 67 7.29 -14.27 -13.53
CA PHE A 67 7.42 -14.66 -12.13
C PHE A 67 8.05 -13.53 -11.31
N LEU A 68 9.14 -12.93 -11.78
CA LEU A 68 9.79 -11.81 -11.11
C LEU A 68 8.85 -10.60 -10.97
N TRP A 69 8.11 -10.27 -12.03
CA TRP A 69 7.12 -9.19 -12.00
C TRP A 69 5.99 -9.49 -11.00
N SER A 70 5.48 -10.71 -10.98
CA SER A 70 4.45 -11.14 -10.02
C SER A 70 4.97 -11.09 -8.58
N SER A 71 6.18 -11.60 -8.33
CA SER A 71 6.82 -11.56 -7.01
C SER A 71 7.01 -10.11 -6.54
N ALA A 72 7.54 -9.23 -7.40
CA ALA A 72 7.72 -7.82 -7.08
C ALA A 72 6.39 -7.14 -6.74
N THR A 73 5.35 -7.39 -7.53
CA THR A 73 4.01 -6.82 -7.34
C THR A 73 3.34 -7.27 -6.04
N ASN A 74 3.59 -8.52 -5.60
CA ASN A 74 3.04 -9.04 -4.34
C ASN A 74 3.85 -8.63 -3.11
N PHE A 75 5.16 -8.35 -3.27
CA PHE A 75 6.01 -7.86 -2.18
C PHE A 75 5.85 -6.36 -1.93
N MET A 76 5.65 -5.57 -2.99
CA MET A 76 5.59 -4.12 -2.91
C MET A 76 4.53 -3.55 -1.94
N PRO A 77 3.34 -4.15 -1.73
CA PRO A 77 2.39 -3.67 -0.72
C PRO A 77 2.98 -3.58 0.69
N ILE A 78 3.92 -4.45 1.06
CA ILE A 78 4.59 -4.41 2.37
C ILE A 78 5.45 -3.15 2.47
N VAL A 79 6.28 -2.90 1.44
CA VAL A 79 7.09 -1.69 1.32
C VAL A 79 6.21 -0.44 1.27
N GLY A 80 5.12 -0.51 0.53
CA GLY A 80 4.16 0.57 0.38
C GLY A 80 3.41 0.90 1.67
N ALA A 81 3.08 -0.10 2.48
CA ALA A 81 2.48 0.10 3.80
C ALA A 81 3.48 0.82 4.73
N PHE A 82 4.72 0.37 4.73
CA PHE A 82 5.80 0.99 5.50
C PHE A 82 6.02 2.47 5.14
N LEU A 83 6.08 2.79 3.84
CA LEU A 83 6.22 4.17 3.36
C LEU A 83 4.99 5.04 3.66
N CYS A 84 3.79 4.45 3.55
CA CYS A 84 2.53 5.09 3.86
C CYS A 84 2.49 5.54 5.32
N ASP A 85 2.81 4.65 6.24
CA ASP A 85 2.65 4.93 7.67
C ASP A 85 3.78 5.83 8.22
N SER A 86 4.98 5.78 7.63
CA SER A 86 6.14 6.52 8.13
C SER A 86 6.25 7.95 7.58
N PHE A 87 5.98 8.17 6.28
CA PHE A 87 6.34 9.43 5.62
C PHE A 87 5.20 10.07 4.82
N VAL A 88 4.46 9.26 4.06
CA VAL A 88 3.62 9.78 2.97
C VAL A 88 2.19 10.03 3.42
N GLY A 89 1.63 9.14 4.24
CA GLY A 89 0.21 9.11 4.59
C GLY A 89 -0.65 8.43 3.51
N ARG A 90 -1.79 7.88 3.93
CA ARG A 90 -2.66 6.99 3.13
C ARG A 90 -3.15 7.60 1.82
N PHE A 91 -3.71 8.81 1.86
CA PHE A 91 -4.23 9.47 0.65
C PHE A 91 -3.13 9.76 -0.39
N ARG A 92 -1.98 10.26 0.06
CA ARG A 92 -0.86 10.58 -0.84
C ARG A 92 -0.24 9.30 -1.41
N MET A 93 -0.18 8.22 -0.63
CA MET A 93 0.33 6.93 -1.10
C MET A 93 -0.53 6.36 -2.24
N VAL A 94 -1.87 6.34 -2.09
CA VAL A 94 -2.78 5.95 -3.18
C VAL A 94 -2.62 6.86 -4.40
N SER A 95 -2.43 8.17 -4.19
CA SER A 95 -2.23 9.14 -5.28
C SER A 95 -0.95 8.83 -6.08
N TYR A 96 0.19 8.69 -5.41
CA TYR A 96 1.45 8.37 -6.08
C TYR A 96 1.44 6.96 -6.69
N GLY A 97 0.84 5.99 -5.99
CA GLY A 97 0.70 4.61 -6.49
C GLY A 97 -0.13 4.53 -7.78
N SER A 98 -1.26 5.23 -7.82
CA SER A 98 -2.13 5.23 -9.00
C SER A 98 -1.49 5.94 -10.21
N ILE A 99 -0.79 7.05 -10.00
CA ILE A 99 -0.05 7.75 -11.07
C ILE A 99 1.11 6.89 -11.59
N THR A 100 1.90 6.28 -10.71
CA THR A 100 3.04 5.43 -11.12
C THR A 100 2.58 4.16 -11.83
N SER A 101 1.48 3.56 -11.40
CA SER A 101 0.84 2.42 -12.10
C SER A 101 0.36 2.83 -13.49
N LEU A 102 -0.32 3.98 -13.62
CA LEU A 102 -0.75 4.52 -14.91
C LEU A 102 0.45 4.76 -15.85
N LEU A 103 1.53 5.36 -15.35
CA LEU A 103 2.75 5.59 -16.14
C LEU A 103 3.36 4.25 -16.62
N GLY A 104 3.42 3.24 -15.76
CA GLY A 104 3.89 1.91 -16.12
C GLY A 104 3.04 1.27 -17.23
N MET A 105 1.72 1.39 -17.16
CA MET A 105 0.81 0.89 -18.20
C MET A 105 0.92 1.66 -19.52
N ILE A 106 1.12 2.98 -19.47
CA ILE A 106 1.36 3.78 -20.68
C ILE A 106 2.67 3.35 -21.35
N LEU A 107 3.74 3.14 -20.59
CA LEU A 107 5.00 2.62 -21.15
C LEU A 107 4.81 1.24 -21.79
N LEU A 108 4.04 0.35 -21.16
CA LEU A 108 3.71 -0.96 -21.72
C LEU A 108 2.86 -0.86 -23.00
N LEU A 109 1.96 0.12 -23.09
CA LEU A 109 1.22 0.39 -24.32
C LEU A 109 2.15 0.92 -25.42
N LEU A 110 3.09 1.80 -25.09
CA LEU A 110 4.07 2.31 -26.06
C LEU A 110 4.92 1.19 -26.67
N THR A 111 5.18 0.10 -25.93
CA THR A 111 5.91 -1.06 -26.49
C THR A 111 5.12 -1.81 -27.56
N THR A 112 3.81 -1.60 -27.73
CA THR A 112 3.01 -2.19 -28.81
C THR A 112 2.88 -1.28 -30.03
N ILE A 113 3.11 0.02 -29.87
CA ILE A 113 2.99 1.01 -30.96
C ILE A 113 4.26 1.03 -31.81
N GLN A 114 5.42 0.72 -31.23
CA GLN A 114 6.65 0.57 -31.97
C GLN A 114 6.50 -0.59 -32.97
N PRO A 115 6.51 -0.35 -34.29
CA PRO A 115 6.24 -1.39 -35.27
C PRO A 115 7.36 -2.43 -35.25
N ARG A 116 7.06 -3.60 -34.71
CA ARG A 116 7.87 -4.80 -34.90
C ARG A 116 7.24 -5.64 -35.99
N SER A 117 8.05 -6.12 -36.92
CA SER A 117 7.62 -7.16 -37.85
C SER A 117 7.27 -8.40 -37.03
N PRO A 118 6.03 -8.89 -37.05
CA PRO A 118 5.64 -10.05 -36.27
C PRO A 118 6.48 -11.25 -36.70
N CYS A 119 7.09 -11.90 -35.72
CA CYS A 119 7.88 -13.10 -35.92
C CYS A 119 6.97 -14.30 -36.17
N HIS A 120 6.38 -14.35 -37.35
CA HIS A 120 5.69 -15.53 -37.83
C HIS A 120 6.69 -16.44 -38.54
N GLN A 121 6.92 -17.60 -37.94
CA GLN A 121 7.65 -18.76 -38.44
C GLN A 121 9.13 -18.93 -38.04
N VAL A 122 9.43 -20.19 -37.75
CA VAL A 122 10.68 -20.76 -37.24
C VAL A 122 11.86 -20.68 -38.24
N SER A 123 11.65 -20.15 -39.46
CA SER A 123 12.65 -20.22 -40.53
C SER A 123 13.25 -18.89 -40.99
N GLU A 124 12.84 -17.74 -40.46
CA GLU A 124 13.50 -16.47 -40.78
C GLU A 124 14.04 -15.81 -39.51
N SER A 125 15.24 -15.24 -39.64
CA SER A 125 16.00 -14.60 -38.57
C SER A 125 15.20 -13.47 -37.92
N CYS A 126 14.43 -13.81 -36.89
CA CYS A 126 13.77 -12.85 -36.02
C CYS A 126 14.77 -11.83 -35.50
N ARG A 127 14.49 -10.55 -35.75
CA ARG A 127 15.29 -9.46 -35.22
C ARG A 127 15.25 -9.58 -33.69
N SER A 128 16.40 -9.87 -33.10
CA SER A 128 16.53 -9.89 -31.65
C SER A 128 16.12 -8.52 -31.08
N PRO A 129 15.26 -8.47 -30.06
CA PRO A 129 14.83 -7.20 -29.47
C PRO A 129 16.03 -6.37 -29.00
N THR A 130 15.95 -5.07 -29.21
CA THR A 130 17.03 -4.16 -28.84
C THR A 130 17.11 -4.03 -27.32
N THR A 131 18.30 -3.73 -26.79
CA THR A 131 18.49 -3.52 -25.34
C THR A 131 17.57 -2.42 -24.79
N PHE A 132 17.31 -1.39 -25.59
CA PHE A 132 16.40 -0.32 -25.24
C PHE A 132 14.96 -0.80 -25.04
N GLU A 133 14.47 -1.69 -25.91
CA GLU A 133 13.11 -2.22 -25.78
C GLU A 133 12.93 -3.08 -24.53
N PHE A 134 13.93 -3.89 -24.18
CA PHE A 134 13.91 -4.60 -22.89
C PHE A 134 13.93 -3.64 -21.71
N LEU A 135 14.72 -2.57 -21.78
CA LEU A 135 14.78 -1.58 -20.73
C LEU A 135 13.42 -0.91 -20.52
N VAL A 136 12.72 -0.55 -21.60
CA VAL A 136 11.35 0.01 -21.52
C VAL A 136 10.39 -1.00 -20.89
N LEU A 137 10.41 -2.26 -21.33
CA LEU A 137 9.56 -3.33 -20.79
C LEU A 137 9.79 -3.60 -19.30
N TYR A 138 11.06 -3.72 -18.88
CA TYR A 138 11.38 -3.92 -17.46
C TYR A 138 11.02 -2.71 -16.62
N THR A 139 11.20 -1.50 -17.16
CA THR A 139 10.79 -0.26 -16.49
C THR A 139 9.27 -0.19 -16.34
N SER A 140 8.50 -0.60 -17.35
CA SER A 140 7.04 -0.67 -17.24
C SER A 140 6.60 -1.64 -16.15
N PHE A 141 7.18 -2.84 -16.08
CA PHE A 141 6.86 -3.81 -15.04
C PHE A 141 7.23 -3.31 -13.65
N ALA A 142 8.41 -2.69 -13.49
CA ALA A 142 8.83 -2.11 -12.22
C ALA A 142 7.90 -0.99 -11.74
N LEU A 143 7.52 -0.07 -12.63
CA LEU A 143 6.59 1.02 -12.30
C LEU A 143 5.20 0.50 -11.96
N MET A 144 4.69 -0.49 -12.70
CA MET A 144 3.42 -1.14 -12.39
C MET A 144 3.47 -1.83 -11.03
N SER A 145 4.55 -2.56 -10.70
CA SER A 145 4.71 -3.19 -9.38
C SER A 145 4.77 -2.15 -8.26
N PHE A 146 5.52 -1.06 -8.44
CA PHE A 146 5.61 0.04 -7.47
C PHE A 146 4.24 0.68 -7.23
N GLY A 147 3.53 1.01 -8.32
CA GLY A 147 2.23 1.65 -8.25
C GLY A 147 1.17 0.76 -7.61
N SER A 148 1.13 -0.51 -8.01
CA SER A 148 0.24 -1.53 -7.44
C SER A 148 0.46 -1.69 -5.94
N GLY A 149 1.72 -1.75 -5.49
CA GLY A 149 2.05 -1.84 -4.08
C GLY A 149 1.54 -0.65 -3.27
N GLY A 150 1.70 0.57 -3.78
CA GLY A 150 1.22 1.78 -3.10
C GLY A 150 -0.29 1.88 -3.01
N VAL A 151 -1.01 1.51 -4.08
CA VAL A 151 -2.49 1.49 -4.07
C VAL A 151 -2.98 0.43 -3.09
N ARG A 152 -2.53 -0.83 -3.25
CA ARG A 152 -3.03 -1.96 -2.46
C ARG A 152 -2.71 -1.86 -0.98
N SER A 153 -1.59 -1.23 -0.60
CA SER A 153 -1.23 -1.08 0.81
C SER A 153 -2.14 -0.12 1.57
N SER A 154 -2.72 0.87 0.88
CA SER A 154 -3.34 2.04 1.51
C SER A 154 -4.78 2.30 1.08
N SER A 155 -5.26 1.70 0.00
CA SER A 155 -6.62 1.86 -0.55
C SER A 155 -7.71 1.47 0.46
N ILE A 156 -7.60 0.26 1.02
CA ILE A 156 -8.58 -0.26 1.99
C ILE A 156 -8.55 0.57 3.28
N ALA A 157 -7.35 0.87 3.80
CA ALA A 157 -7.22 1.66 5.03
C ALA A 157 -7.84 3.06 4.86
N LEU A 158 -7.65 3.68 3.70
CA LEU A 158 -8.24 4.96 3.36
C LEU A 158 -9.76 4.89 3.19
N ALA A 159 -10.28 3.79 2.64
CA ALA A 159 -11.72 3.54 2.53
C ALA A 159 -12.35 3.38 3.91
N VAL A 160 -11.74 2.59 4.81
CA VAL A 160 -12.17 2.43 6.20
C VAL A 160 -12.13 3.76 6.95
N ASP A 161 -11.14 4.62 6.73
CA ASP A 161 -11.09 5.95 7.33
C ASP A 161 -12.33 6.80 6.97
N GLN A 162 -12.91 6.61 5.79
CA GLN A 162 -14.14 7.30 5.39
C GLN A 162 -15.40 6.79 6.10
N LEU A 163 -15.38 5.55 6.62
CA LEU A 163 -16.48 4.98 7.38
C LEU A 163 -16.54 5.48 8.83
N SER A 164 -15.53 6.22 9.32
CA SER A 164 -15.46 6.67 10.71
C SER A 164 -16.71 7.40 11.22
N LYS A 165 -17.46 8.10 10.37
CA LYS A 165 -18.75 8.72 10.73
C LYS A 165 -19.89 7.72 11.00
N ARG A 166 -19.82 6.55 10.39
CA ARG A 166 -20.80 5.46 10.50
C ARG A 166 -20.32 4.32 11.39
N GLU A 167 -19.18 4.47 12.06
CA GLU A 167 -18.63 3.47 12.98
C GLU A 167 -19.58 3.11 14.14
N LYS A 168 -20.54 3.99 14.44
CA LYS A 168 -21.62 3.73 15.40
C LYS A 168 -22.67 2.71 14.93
N GLU A 169 -22.71 2.39 13.63
CA GLU A 169 -23.57 1.34 13.08
C GLU A 169 -22.90 -0.02 13.29
N GLU A 170 -23.52 -0.89 14.08
CA GLU A 170 -23.03 -2.25 14.33
C GLU A 170 -22.89 -3.06 13.03
N GLY A 171 -21.77 -3.74 12.86
CA GLY A 171 -21.51 -4.61 11.70
C GLY A 171 -21.23 -3.90 10.37
N ILE A 172 -21.09 -2.57 10.34
CA ILE A 172 -20.83 -1.85 9.07
C ILE A 172 -19.48 -2.23 8.44
N LEU A 173 -18.46 -2.45 9.28
CA LEU A 173 -17.13 -2.84 8.82
C LEU A 173 -17.14 -4.25 8.21
N GLU A 174 -17.85 -5.19 8.84
CA GLU A 174 -18.01 -6.56 8.34
C GLU A 174 -18.74 -6.57 6.99
N ARG A 175 -19.83 -5.81 6.87
CA ARG A 175 -20.58 -5.66 5.61
C ARG A 175 -19.71 -5.04 4.53
N PHE A 176 -18.92 -4.02 4.87
CA PHE A 176 -17.97 -3.39 3.96
C PHE A 176 -16.94 -4.40 3.44
N PHE A 177 -16.30 -5.16 4.34
CA PHE A 177 -15.33 -6.18 3.94
C PHE A 177 -15.96 -7.29 3.10
N ASN A 178 -17.15 -7.77 3.46
CA ASN A 178 -17.84 -8.80 2.70
C ASN A 178 -18.16 -8.32 1.28
N TRP A 179 -18.71 -7.11 1.14
CA TRP A 179 -19.00 -6.51 -0.17
C TRP A 179 -17.74 -6.26 -0.98
N TYR A 180 -16.67 -5.78 -0.34
CA TYR A 180 -15.37 -5.58 -0.97
C TYR A 180 -14.76 -6.90 -1.47
N CYS A 181 -14.82 -7.97 -0.67
CA CYS A 181 -14.35 -9.29 -1.09
C CYS A 181 -15.15 -9.81 -2.30
N LEU A 182 -16.47 -9.64 -2.29
CA LEU A 182 -17.33 -10.03 -3.41
C LEU A 182 -16.99 -9.25 -4.68
N LEU A 183 -16.84 -7.92 -4.59
CA LEU A 183 -16.43 -7.07 -5.71
C LEU A 183 -15.05 -7.45 -6.23
N SER A 184 -14.06 -7.60 -5.34
CA SER A 184 -12.68 -7.94 -5.72
C SER A 184 -12.60 -9.31 -6.41
N ALA A 185 -13.37 -10.30 -5.94
CA ALA A 185 -13.44 -11.61 -6.57
C ALA A 185 -14.11 -11.53 -7.95
N GLY A 186 -15.25 -10.85 -8.06
CA GLY A 186 -15.96 -10.65 -9.33
C GLY A 186 -15.09 -9.93 -10.36
N THR A 187 -14.39 -8.87 -9.96
CA THR A 187 -13.45 -8.15 -10.83
C THR A 187 -12.30 -9.02 -11.29
N THR A 188 -11.75 -9.87 -10.43
CA THR A 188 -10.67 -10.79 -10.80
C THR A 188 -11.14 -11.79 -11.87
N LEU A 189 -12.34 -12.36 -11.71
CA LEU A 189 -12.93 -13.27 -12.69
C LEU A 189 -13.18 -12.60 -14.04
N ILE A 190 -13.73 -11.37 -14.01
CA ILE A 190 -13.94 -10.57 -15.22
C ILE A 190 -12.60 -10.25 -15.88
N ALA A 191 -11.58 -9.84 -15.12
CA ALA A 191 -10.26 -9.53 -15.63
C ALA A 191 -9.63 -10.73 -16.36
N MET A 192 -9.63 -11.91 -15.73
CA MET A 192 -9.05 -13.13 -16.30
C MET A 192 -9.80 -13.65 -17.54
N THR A 193 -11.05 -13.24 -17.76
CA THR A 193 -11.87 -13.71 -18.89
C THR A 193 -11.94 -12.67 -20.01
N PHE A 194 -12.41 -11.46 -19.66
CA PHE A 194 -12.68 -10.38 -20.59
C PHE A 194 -11.40 -9.75 -21.14
N MET A 195 -10.39 -9.48 -20.30
CA MET A 195 -9.13 -8.92 -20.80
C MET A 195 -8.39 -9.92 -21.66
N VAL A 196 -8.40 -11.21 -21.28
CA VAL A 196 -7.79 -12.28 -22.06
C VAL A 196 -8.44 -12.37 -23.44
N TYR A 197 -9.78 -12.28 -23.51
CA TYR A 197 -10.51 -12.25 -24.78
C TYR A 197 -10.12 -11.04 -25.65
N ILE A 198 -10.05 -9.84 -25.09
CA ILE A 198 -9.66 -8.63 -25.82
C ILE A 198 -8.24 -8.77 -26.38
N GLN A 199 -7.29 -9.22 -25.57
CA GLN A 199 -5.90 -9.36 -25.97
C GLN A 199 -5.72 -10.39 -27.11
N ASP A 200 -6.45 -11.50 -27.05
CA ASP A 200 -6.39 -12.56 -28.07
C ASP A 200 -7.08 -12.15 -29.40
N LYS A 201 -8.24 -11.47 -29.33
CA LYS A 201 -9.07 -11.16 -30.52
C LYS A 201 -8.84 -9.80 -31.13
N LEU A 202 -8.53 -8.79 -30.32
CA LEU A 202 -8.39 -7.39 -30.75
C LEU A 202 -6.93 -6.93 -30.78
N GLY A 203 -6.00 -7.80 -30.39
CA GLY A 203 -4.56 -7.56 -30.42
C GLY A 203 -4.01 -6.79 -29.23
N TRP A 204 -2.68 -6.68 -29.18
CA TRP A 204 -1.94 -6.15 -28.03
C TRP A 204 -2.23 -4.68 -27.74
N THR A 205 -2.30 -3.84 -28.78
CA THR A 205 -2.55 -2.40 -28.61
C THR A 205 -3.90 -2.12 -27.96
N VAL A 206 -4.96 -2.82 -28.36
CA VAL A 206 -6.28 -2.69 -27.73
C VAL A 206 -6.28 -3.34 -26.34
N GLY A 207 -5.68 -4.51 -26.22
CA GLY A 207 -5.57 -5.26 -24.97
C GLY A 207 -4.85 -4.50 -23.84
N PHE A 208 -3.86 -3.67 -24.17
CA PHE A 208 -3.17 -2.83 -23.18
C PHE A 208 -3.80 -1.43 -23.08
N GLY A 209 -4.42 -0.93 -24.17
CA GLY A 209 -5.08 0.37 -24.19
C GLY A 209 -6.32 0.45 -23.30
N VAL A 210 -7.13 -0.61 -23.24
CA VAL A 210 -8.34 -0.63 -22.40
C VAL A 210 -8.00 -0.44 -20.90
N PRO A 211 -7.07 -1.21 -20.30
CA PRO A 211 -6.58 -0.95 -18.94
C PRO A 211 -6.09 0.49 -18.71
N VAL A 212 -5.36 1.09 -19.66
CA VAL A 212 -4.88 2.47 -19.55
C VAL A 212 -6.05 3.44 -19.46
N VAL A 213 -7.04 3.34 -20.35
CA VAL A 213 -8.22 4.22 -20.35
C VAL A 213 -9.01 4.07 -19.04
N LEU A 214 -9.24 2.84 -18.59
CA LEU A 214 -9.92 2.58 -17.32
C LEU A 214 -9.16 3.19 -16.13
N MET A 215 -7.84 3.09 -16.12
CA MET A 215 -7.02 3.68 -15.07
C MET A 215 -7.04 5.21 -15.11
N VAL A 216 -7.01 5.84 -16.29
CA VAL A 216 -7.14 7.30 -16.43
C VAL A 216 -8.46 7.78 -15.83
N ILE A 217 -9.58 7.12 -16.17
CA ILE A 217 -10.90 7.43 -15.62
C ILE A 217 -10.88 7.28 -14.09
N SER A 218 -10.28 6.20 -13.59
CA SER A 218 -10.15 5.92 -12.16
C SER A 218 -9.40 7.02 -11.40
N VAL A 219 -8.24 7.40 -11.92
CA VAL A 219 -7.39 8.47 -11.37
C VAL A 219 -8.14 9.80 -11.39
N ALA A 220 -8.84 10.12 -12.49
CA ALA A 220 -9.63 11.35 -12.60
C ALA A 220 -10.76 11.40 -11.56
N LEU A 221 -11.51 10.31 -11.38
CA LEU A 221 -12.56 10.21 -10.36
C LEU A 221 -11.98 10.35 -8.94
N PHE A 222 -10.84 9.72 -8.69
CA PHE A 222 -10.17 9.78 -7.40
C PHE A 222 -9.73 11.19 -7.02
N PHE A 223 -9.10 11.92 -7.95
CA PHE A 223 -8.69 13.30 -7.73
C PHE A 223 -9.88 14.24 -7.65
N SER A 224 -10.94 14.01 -8.44
CA SER A 224 -12.17 14.82 -8.39
C SER A 224 -12.88 14.70 -7.04
N ALA A 225 -12.82 13.53 -6.40
CA ALA A 225 -13.38 13.30 -5.07
C ALA A 225 -12.43 13.66 -3.90
N SER A 226 -11.18 14.07 -4.19
CA SER A 226 -10.18 14.54 -3.21
C SER A 226 -10.67 15.55 -2.16
N PRO A 227 -11.50 16.57 -2.47
CA PRO A 227 -11.95 17.54 -1.46
C PRO A 227 -12.92 16.94 -0.43
N PHE A 228 -13.62 15.86 -0.77
CA PHE A 228 -14.59 15.19 0.11
C PHE A 228 -13.96 14.17 1.06
N TYR A 229 -12.70 13.81 0.83
CA TYR A 229 -12.01 12.79 1.60
C TYR A 229 -11.52 13.27 2.96
N ILE A 230 -11.68 12.41 3.96
CA ILE A 230 -11.01 12.54 5.26
C ILE A 230 -9.55 12.15 5.07
N LYS A 231 -8.65 13.13 5.18
CA LYS A 231 -7.20 12.95 5.07
C LYS A 231 -6.59 12.95 6.47
N ARG A 232 -6.34 11.77 7.02
CA ARG A 232 -5.65 11.64 8.31
C ARG A 232 -4.16 11.96 8.12
N LYS A 233 -3.59 12.75 9.05
CA LYS A 233 -2.14 12.98 9.09
C LYS A 233 -1.45 11.65 9.41
N PRO A 234 -0.28 11.35 8.82
CA PRO A 234 0.51 10.19 9.22
C PRO A 234 0.81 10.27 10.72
N LYS A 235 0.71 9.14 11.44
CA LYS A 235 1.17 9.07 12.82
C LYS A 235 2.69 9.23 12.82
N THR A 236 3.22 10.04 13.72
CA THR A 236 4.65 10.37 13.83
C THR A 236 5.51 9.11 13.86
N ASN A 237 6.54 9.07 13.01
CA ASN A 237 7.66 8.13 12.89
C ASN A 237 7.50 6.75 13.58
N LEU A 238 6.58 5.90 13.12
CA LEU A 238 6.49 4.50 13.56
C LEU A 238 7.83 3.75 13.40
N PHE A 239 8.62 4.09 12.37
CA PHE A 239 9.97 3.57 12.21
C PHE A 239 10.90 3.93 13.37
N SER A 240 10.83 5.18 13.84
CA SER A 240 11.57 5.59 15.04
C SER A 240 11.12 4.75 16.22
N GLY A 241 9.82 4.52 16.40
CA GLY A 241 9.30 3.63 17.45
C GLY A 241 9.83 2.20 17.38
N TYR A 242 9.79 1.54 16.21
CA TYR A 242 10.34 0.19 16.06
C TYR A 242 11.86 0.15 16.26
N ALA A 243 12.59 1.12 15.70
CA ALA A 243 14.04 1.21 15.86
C ALA A 243 14.42 1.50 17.32
N GLN A 244 13.68 2.37 18.00
CA GLN A 244 13.80 2.66 19.42
C GLN A 244 13.59 1.40 20.25
N VAL A 245 12.53 0.63 20.01
CA VAL A 245 12.29 -0.63 20.71
C VAL A 245 13.43 -1.63 20.47
N LEU A 246 13.94 -1.77 19.25
CA LEU A 246 15.06 -2.67 18.95
C LEU A 246 16.36 -2.21 19.64
N VAL A 247 16.69 -0.92 19.56
CA VAL A 247 17.89 -0.34 20.16
C VAL A 247 17.82 -0.38 21.69
N ALA A 248 16.69 0.02 22.27
CA ALA A 248 16.45 -0.03 23.71
C ALA A 248 16.50 -1.47 24.22
N SER A 249 15.85 -2.43 23.54
CA SER A 249 15.93 -3.86 23.90
C SER A 249 17.37 -4.40 23.84
N TYR A 250 18.16 -3.99 22.85
CA TYR A 250 19.55 -4.39 22.72
C TYR A 250 20.43 -3.78 23.82
N LYS A 251 20.28 -2.48 24.10
CA LYS A 251 20.95 -1.79 25.23
C LYS A 251 20.56 -2.42 26.57
N ASN A 252 19.30 -2.86 26.68
CA ASN A 252 18.74 -3.44 27.89
C ASN A 252 18.92 -4.96 27.95
N ARG A 253 19.66 -5.59 27.01
CA ARG A 253 19.77 -7.06 26.90
C ARG A 253 20.28 -7.76 28.17
N LEU A 254 21.10 -7.07 28.96
CA LEU A 254 21.71 -7.61 30.20
C LEU A 254 20.80 -7.50 31.42
N LEU A 255 19.67 -6.77 31.33
CA LEU A 255 18.69 -6.72 32.41
C LEU A 255 18.00 -8.08 32.57
N GLN A 256 17.99 -8.57 33.81
CA GLN A 256 17.17 -9.72 34.17
C GLN A 256 15.75 -9.23 34.41
N LEU A 257 14.78 -9.75 33.65
CA LEU A 257 13.38 -9.45 33.94
C LEU A 257 12.97 -10.19 35.22
N PRO A 258 12.35 -9.53 36.20
CA PRO A 258 11.76 -10.21 37.34
C PRO A 258 10.73 -11.23 36.86
N SER A 259 10.60 -12.36 37.58
CA SER A 259 9.66 -13.44 37.24
C SER A 259 8.20 -13.09 37.57
N GLN A 260 7.96 -12.03 38.34
CA GLN A 260 6.64 -11.49 38.63
C GLN A 260 6.41 -10.21 37.82
N VAL A 261 5.30 -10.17 37.07
CA VAL A 261 4.90 -9.02 36.26
C VAL A 261 4.43 -7.91 37.20
N ASN A 262 5.35 -7.01 37.59
CA ASN A 262 5.00 -5.80 38.33
C ASN A 262 4.72 -4.68 37.34
N TYR A 263 3.45 -4.25 37.24
CA TYR A 263 2.96 -3.35 36.20
C TYR A 263 3.57 -1.94 36.24
N GLU A 264 4.06 -1.52 37.40
CA GLU A 264 4.73 -0.23 37.62
C GLU A 264 6.16 -0.17 37.03
N LEU A 265 6.72 -1.32 36.63
CA LEU A 265 8.06 -1.39 36.05
C LEU A 265 8.07 -1.08 34.55
N TYR A 266 6.91 -1.05 33.90
CA TYR A 266 6.81 -0.84 32.46
C TYR A 266 6.32 0.57 32.12
N HIS A 267 7.02 1.24 31.21
CA HIS A 267 6.60 2.52 30.68
C HIS A 267 5.36 2.36 29.80
N ASN A 268 4.31 3.10 30.16
CA ASN A 268 3.12 3.30 29.33
C ASN A 268 2.86 4.80 29.25
N GLU A 269 2.88 5.36 28.03
CA GLU A 269 2.33 6.71 27.84
C GLU A 269 0.84 6.67 28.23
N LYS A 270 0.49 7.54 29.17
CA LYS A 270 -0.85 7.69 29.73
C LYS A 270 -1.83 8.06 28.61
N GLU A 271 -2.48 7.07 27.99
CA GLU A 271 -3.85 7.15 27.44
C GLU A 271 -4.34 5.87 26.73
N HIS A 272 -3.46 4.90 26.43
CA HIS A 272 -3.89 3.63 25.83
C HIS A 272 -3.71 2.46 26.80
N MET A 273 -4.85 1.99 27.33
CA MET A 273 -5.09 0.77 28.12
C MET A 273 -3.90 -0.19 28.27
N THR A 274 -3.55 -0.51 29.52
CA THR A 274 -2.68 -1.60 29.99
C THR A 274 -2.47 -2.73 28.96
N GLN A 275 -1.51 -2.54 28.06
CA GLN A 275 -1.09 -3.59 27.14
C GLN A 275 -0.17 -4.54 27.92
N ILE A 276 -0.65 -5.78 28.12
CA ILE A 276 0.12 -6.83 28.77
C ILE A 276 1.35 -7.12 27.91
N PRO A 277 2.58 -7.01 28.46
CA PRO A 277 3.79 -7.38 27.73
C PRO A 277 3.68 -8.83 27.23
N THR A 278 3.92 -9.06 25.95
CA THR A 278 3.75 -10.39 25.35
C THR A 278 4.83 -11.35 25.85
N GLU A 279 4.43 -12.52 26.35
CA GLU A 279 5.36 -13.58 26.79
C GLU A 279 6.12 -14.24 25.62
N LYS A 280 5.58 -14.21 24.41
CA LYS A 280 6.19 -14.81 23.20
C LYS A 280 7.44 -14.06 22.71
N LEU A 281 7.61 -12.79 23.07
CA LEU A 281 8.72 -11.91 22.66
C LEU A 281 9.30 -11.18 23.87
N ARG A 282 9.55 -11.92 24.96
CA ARG A 282 9.97 -11.38 26.26
C ARG A 282 11.25 -10.54 26.22
N PHE A 283 12.09 -10.70 25.19
CA PHE A 283 13.26 -9.86 24.99
C PHE A 283 12.93 -8.42 24.57
N LEU A 284 11.83 -8.19 23.85
CA LEU A 284 11.37 -6.85 23.43
C LEU A 284 10.77 -6.08 24.61
N ASN A 285 10.21 -6.79 25.59
CA ASN A 285 9.67 -6.19 26.81
C ASN A 285 10.78 -5.43 27.58
N LYS A 286 12.07 -5.72 27.32
CA LYS A 286 13.21 -4.99 27.90
C LYS A 286 13.29 -3.54 27.45
N ALA A 287 12.72 -3.17 26.30
CA ALA A 287 12.66 -1.78 25.86
C ALA A 287 11.81 -0.94 26.81
N CYS A 288 10.72 -1.51 27.34
CA CYS A 288 9.74 -0.78 28.13
C CYS A 288 10.06 -0.75 29.64
N VAL A 289 11.17 -1.31 30.10
CA VAL A 289 11.50 -1.41 31.54
C VAL A 289 12.07 -0.09 32.05
N ILE A 290 11.35 0.55 32.98
CA ILE A 290 11.81 1.74 33.70
C ILE A 290 12.93 1.32 34.66
N ARG A 291 14.15 1.83 34.48
CA ARG A 291 15.28 1.55 35.37
C ARG A 291 15.29 2.51 36.54
N ASN A 292 15.11 3.79 36.26
CA ASN A 292 15.07 4.88 37.23
C ASN A 292 14.00 5.90 36.83
N PRO A 293 12.86 5.98 37.55
CA PRO A 293 11.75 6.87 37.19
C PRO A 293 12.13 8.35 37.21
N MET A 294 13.15 8.77 37.96
CA MET A 294 13.63 10.16 37.98
C MET A 294 14.51 10.55 36.78
N HIS A 295 15.11 9.56 36.09
CA HIS A 295 16.03 9.82 34.97
C HIS A 295 15.40 9.43 33.63
N ASP A 296 14.63 8.34 33.62
CA ASP A 296 14.07 7.77 32.40
C ASP A 296 12.72 8.40 32.03
N LEU A 297 12.10 9.17 32.94
CA LEU A 297 10.83 9.87 32.69
C LEU A 297 11.00 11.39 32.85
N THR A 298 10.37 12.13 31.95
CA THR A 298 10.13 13.57 32.12
C THR A 298 9.09 13.80 33.21
N PRO A 299 8.98 15.01 33.80
CA PRO A 299 7.93 15.33 34.79
C PRO A 299 6.50 15.09 34.28
N ASP A 300 6.29 15.09 32.96
CA ASP A 300 5.01 14.77 32.31
C ASP A 300 4.75 13.26 32.18
N GLY A 301 5.73 12.43 32.57
CA GLY A 301 5.66 10.96 32.49
C GLY A 301 5.94 10.38 31.11
N ARG A 302 6.64 11.11 30.23
CA ARG A 302 7.14 10.60 28.93
C ARG A 302 8.57 10.08 29.06
N ALA A 303 9.01 9.19 28.18
CA ALA A 303 10.41 8.76 28.14
C ALA A 303 11.37 9.94 27.92
N SER A 304 12.37 10.10 28.80
CA SER A 304 13.40 11.14 28.72
C SER A 304 14.34 10.95 27.53
N ASP A 305 14.68 9.69 27.20
CA ASP A 305 15.38 9.31 25.97
C ASP A 305 14.65 8.14 25.30
N PRO A 306 13.91 8.39 24.20
CA PRO A 306 13.18 7.37 23.45
C PRO A 306 14.06 6.21 22.93
N TRP A 307 15.39 6.38 22.86
CA TRP A 307 16.32 5.33 22.41
C TRP A 307 16.85 4.46 23.55
N SER A 308 16.36 4.69 24.77
CA SER A 308 16.73 3.95 25.98
C SER A 308 15.51 3.41 26.74
N LEU A 309 14.34 4.02 26.54
CA LEU A 309 13.02 3.65 27.05
C LEU A 309 11.93 3.93 26.02
#